data_AF-A0A9J6FU11-F1
#
_entry.id   AF-A0A9J6FU11-F1
#
_cell.length_a   1.000
_cell.length_b   1.000
_cell.length_c   1.000
_cell.angle_alpha   90.00
_cell.angle_beta   90.00
_cell.angle_gamma   90.00
#
_symmetry.space_group_name_H-M   'P 1'
#
loop_
_entity.id
_entity.type
_entity.pdbx_description
1 polymer ?
#
loop_
_entity_poly.entity_id
_entity_poly.type
_entity_poly.pdbx_seq_one_letter_code
_entity_poly.pdbx_strand_id
1 'polypeptide(L)'
;MALGGVVPSFAGDGWGFLQDFLHALEQAGRLGGWNDSQLMGIALCKMVGAAYDFALPDKAVAAATKLSDFKALATKRVDTEL
;
A
#
# COMPACT_ATOMS: atom_id res chain seq x y z
N MET A 1 -9.34 -14.79 -10.94
CA MET A 1 -9.37 -13.42 -11.52
C MET A 1 -8.20 -12.64 -10.96
N ALA A 2 -7.35 -12.05 -11.81
CA ALA A 2 -6.19 -11.27 -11.37
C ALA A 2 -6.60 -9.82 -11.03
N LEU A 3 -7.41 -9.65 -9.97
CA LEU A 3 -7.84 -8.33 -9.49
C LEU A 3 -6.65 -7.47 -9.01
N GLY A 4 -5.48 -8.08 -8.77
CA GLY A 4 -4.23 -7.36 -8.52
C GLY A 4 -3.77 -6.47 -9.68
N GLY A 5 -4.25 -6.69 -10.91
CA GLY A 5 -3.99 -5.80 -12.04
C GLY A 5 -4.73 -4.46 -11.96
N VAL A 6 -5.82 -4.39 -11.18
CA VAL A 6 -6.68 -3.20 -11.04
C VAL A 6 -6.13 -2.23 -9.99
N VAL A 7 -5.26 -2.72 -9.10
CA VAL A 7 -4.56 -1.89 -8.11
C VAL A 7 -3.43 -1.14 -8.82
N PRO A 8 -3.43 0.21 -8.81
CA PRO A 8 -2.36 1.01 -9.40
C PRO A 8 -1.06 0.80 -8.63
N SER A 9 0.07 1.15 -9.24
CA SER A 9 1.36 1.16 -8.53
C SER A 9 1.57 2.54 -7.92
N PHE A 10 2.19 2.60 -6.74
CA PHE A 10 2.48 3.85 -6.05
C PHE A 10 4.00 4.08 -6.01
N ALA A 11 4.48 5.20 -6.54
CA ALA A 11 5.90 5.50 -6.63
C ALA A 11 6.42 6.49 -5.56
N GLY A 12 5.52 7.04 -4.73
CA GLY A 12 5.82 8.15 -3.84
C GLY A 12 5.32 9.50 -4.34
N ASP A 13 4.32 9.52 -5.23
CA ASP A 13 3.83 10.72 -5.95
C ASP A 13 3.02 11.72 -5.09
N GLY A 14 3.19 11.67 -3.76
CA GLY A 14 2.50 12.53 -2.81
C GLY A 14 1.14 12.01 -2.30
N TRP A 15 0.53 12.81 -1.43
CA TRP A 15 -0.62 12.41 -0.61
C TRP A 15 -1.87 12.02 -1.41
N GLY A 16 -2.22 12.79 -2.44
CA GLY A 16 -3.41 12.52 -3.25
C GLY A 16 -3.35 11.15 -3.93
N PHE A 17 -2.20 10.83 -4.54
CA PHE A 17 -1.99 9.53 -5.19
C PHE A 17 -1.94 8.37 -4.20
N LEU A 18 -1.45 8.58 -2.97
CA LEU A 18 -1.51 7.56 -1.92
C LEU A 18 -2.97 7.23 -1.55
N GLN A 19 -3.85 8.23 -1.44
CA GLN A 19 -5.26 8.00 -1.12
C GLN A 19 -5.96 7.20 -2.23
N ASP A 20 -5.73 7.56 -3.49
CA ASP A 20 -6.30 6.86 -4.65
C ASP A 20 -5.83 5.40 -4.71
N PHE A 21 -4.53 5.18 -4.46
CA PHE A 21 -3.95 3.84 -4.36
C PHE A 21 -4.61 3.00 -3.26
N LEU A 22 -4.73 3.56 -2.04
CA LEU A 22 -5.34 2.86 -0.91
C LEU A 22 -6.82 2.56 -1.17
N HIS A 23 -7.54 3.48 -1.80
CA HIS A 23 -8.94 3.29 -2.16
C HIS A 23 -9.11 2.16 -3.19
N ALA A 24 -8.29 2.16 -4.25
CA ALA A 24 -8.31 1.12 -5.28
C ALA A 24 -7.94 -0.26 -4.70
N LEU A 25 -6.96 -0.31 -3.79
CA LEU A 25 -6.57 -1.52 -3.08
C LEU A 25 -7.72 -2.09 -2.24
N GLU A 26 -8.44 -1.25 -1.49
CA GLU A 26 -9.60 -1.70 -0.68
C GLU A 26 -10.76 -2.17 -1.54
N GLN A 27 -11.06 -1.47 -2.63
CA GLN A 27 -12.11 -1.91 -3.55
C GLN A 27 -11.77 -3.25 -4.20
N ALA A 28 -10.53 -3.41 -4.67
CA ALA A 28 -10.06 -4.67 -5.23
C ALA A 28 -10.09 -5.80 -4.18
N GLY A 29 -9.73 -5.50 -2.93
CA GLY A 29 -9.83 -6.43 -1.80
C GLY A 29 -11.24 -6.90 -1.52
N ARG A 30 -12.20 -5.97 -1.45
CA ARG A 30 -13.61 -6.29 -1.23
C ARG A 30 -14.17 -7.16 -2.35
N LEU A 31 -13.86 -6.82 -3.61
CA LEU A 31 -14.31 -7.59 -4.78
C LEU A 31 -13.62 -8.97 -4.87
N GLY A 32 -12.37 -9.05 -4.43
CA GLY A 32 -11.57 -10.28 -4.47
C GLY A 32 -11.71 -11.17 -3.24
N GLY A 33 -12.43 -10.73 -2.21
CA GLY A 33 -12.53 -11.42 -0.92
C GLY A 33 -11.18 -11.56 -0.22
N TRP A 34 -10.28 -10.58 -0.38
CA TRP A 34 -8.94 -10.65 0.18
C TRP A 34 -8.93 -10.37 1.67
N ASN A 35 -8.11 -11.12 2.41
CA ASN A 35 -7.83 -10.84 3.82
C ASN A 35 -6.72 -9.79 3.97
N ASP A 36 -6.53 -9.29 5.18
CA ASP A 36 -5.56 -8.22 5.47
C ASP A 36 -4.13 -8.57 5.05
N SER A 37 -3.71 -9.83 5.21
CA SER A 37 -2.37 -10.29 4.82
C SER A 37 -2.19 -10.25 3.29
N GLN A 38 -3.22 -10.64 2.54
CA GLN A 38 -3.21 -10.57 1.07
C GLN A 38 -3.22 -9.11 0.58
N LEU A 39 -4.03 -8.25 1.20
CA LEU A 39 -4.08 -6.82 0.92
C LEU A 39 -2.71 -6.17 1.15
N MET A 40 -2.06 -6.51 2.25
CA MET A 40 -0.71 -6.03 2.54
C MET A 40 0.31 -6.53 1.51
N GLY A 41 0.32 -7.83 1.21
CA GLY A 41 1.24 -8.40 0.22
C GLY A 41 1.11 -7.73 -1.14
N ILE A 42 -0.13 -7.44 -1.57
CA ILE A 42 -0.39 -6.72 -2.82
C ILE A 42 0.06 -5.26 -2.71
N ALA A 43 -0.20 -4.59 -1.58
CA ALA A 43 0.23 -3.21 -1.38
C ALA A 43 1.75 -3.06 -1.52
N LEU A 44 2.51 -3.98 -0.90
CA LEU A 44 3.97 -4.01 -0.97
C LEU A 44 4.48 -4.28 -2.39
N CYS A 45 3.88 -5.26 -3.09
CA CYS A 45 4.23 -5.56 -4.48
C CYS A 45 3.91 -4.42 -5.46
N LYS A 46 2.99 -3.51 -5.09
CA LYS A 46 2.59 -2.37 -5.90
C LYS A 46 3.30 -1.07 -5.52
N MET A 47 4.07 -1.06 -4.45
CA MET A 47 4.99 0.02 -4.15
C MET A 47 6.23 -0.11 -5.03
N VAL A 48 6.57 0.97 -5.72
CA VAL A 48 7.69 1.05 -6.68
C VAL A 48 8.45 2.36 -6.46
N GLY A 49 9.59 2.54 -7.13
CA GLY A 49 10.34 3.81 -7.04
C GLY A 49 10.74 4.18 -5.62
N ALA A 50 10.55 5.44 -5.22
CA ALA A 50 10.89 5.93 -3.89
C ALA A 50 10.05 5.27 -2.76
N ALA A 51 8.84 4.81 -3.08
CA ALA A 51 8.01 4.06 -2.14
C ALA A 51 8.46 2.60 -1.95
N TYR A 52 9.31 2.06 -2.83
CA TYR A 52 9.87 0.71 -2.69
C TYR A 52 10.83 0.61 -1.49
N ASP A 53 11.61 1.66 -1.26
CA ASP A 53 12.53 1.77 -0.12
C ASP A 53 11.80 1.91 1.23
N PHE A 54 10.50 2.17 1.21
CA PHE A 54 9.61 2.04 2.37
C PHE A 54 9.06 0.61 2.51
N ALA A 55 8.79 -0.08 1.41
CA ALA A 55 8.11 -1.37 1.40
C ALA A 55 9.01 -2.57 1.81
N LEU A 56 10.29 -2.58 1.39
CA LEU A 56 11.16 -3.76 1.56
C LEU A 56 12.25 -3.68 2.65
N PRO A 57 12.85 -2.51 2.97
CA PRO A 57 13.85 -2.40 4.04
C PRO A 57 13.27 -2.00 5.40
N ASP A 58 12.05 -1.46 5.46
CA ASP A 58 11.51 -0.86 6.68
C ASP A 58 10.90 -1.92 7.62
N LYS A 59 11.60 -2.17 8.74
CA LYS A 59 11.15 -3.10 9.79
C LYS A 59 9.76 -2.77 10.34
N ALA A 60 9.30 -1.51 10.21
CA ALA A 60 7.96 -1.09 10.62
C ALA A 60 6.87 -1.65 9.70
N VAL A 61 7.15 -1.77 8.40
CA VAL A 61 6.21 -2.32 7.41
C VAL A 61 6.21 -3.85 7.45
N ALA A 62 7.36 -4.47 7.73
CA ALA A 62 7.45 -5.90 7.99
C ALA A 62 6.73 -6.35 9.29
N ALA A 63 6.53 -5.43 10.24
CA ALA A 63 5.82 -5.67 11.49
C ALA A 63 4.31 -5.36 11.41
N ALA A 64 3.87 -4.61 10.41
CA ALA A 64 2.45 -4.39 10.17
C ALA A 64 1.81 -5.73 9.77
N THR A 65 0.71 -6.09 10.42
CA THR A 65 -0.09 -7.28 10.06
C THR A 65 -1.51 -6.90 9.63
N LYS A 66 -1.81 -5.59 9.71
CA LYS A 66 -3.12 -5.01 9.41
C LYS A 66 -2.95 -3.88 8.41
N LEU A 67 -3.92 -3.78 7.50
CA LEU A 67 -3.98 -2.70 6.52
C LEU A 67 -4.08 -1.31 7.19
N SER A 68 -4.70 -1.23 8.37
CA SER A 68 -4.80 0.02 9.15
C SER A 68 -3.44 0.60 9.54
N ASP A 69 -2.51 -0.28 9.93
CA ASP A 69 -1.19 0.12 10.41
C ASP A 69 -0.33 0.56 9.24
N PHE A 70 -0.43 -0.16 8.11
CA PHE A 70 0.16 0.25 6.85
C PHE A 70 -0.33 1.62 6.38
N LYS A 71 -1.65 1.88 6.44
CA LYS A 71 -2.23 3.18 6.10
C LYS A 71 -1.66 4.31 6.97
N ALA A 72 -1.57 4.10 8.28
CA ALA A 72 -1.03 5.08 9.20
C ALA A 72 0.46 5.37 8.96
N LEU A 73 1.25 4.32 8.67
CA LEU A 73 2.68 4.46 8.36
C LEU A 73 2.91 5.16 7.02
N ALA A 74 2.21 4.73 5.97
CA ALA A 74 2.30 5.35 4.64
C ALA A 74 1.86 6.82 4.68
N THR A 75 0.81 7.11 5.45
CA THR A 75 0.31 8.46 5.71
C THR A 75 1.39 9.33 6.35
N LYS A 76 1.95 8.86 7.47
CA LYS A 76 2.97 9.59 8.23
C LYS A 76 4.22 9.87 7.37
N ARG A 77 4.62 8.91 6.53
CA ARG A 77 5.82 9.04 5.72
C ARG A 77 5.67 10.06 4.60
N VAL A 78 4.51 10.08 3.92
CA VAL A 78 4.20 11.10 2.92
C VAL A 78 4.09 12.50 3.55
N ASP A 79 3.67 12.63 4.80
CA ASP A 79 3.63 13.90 5.54
C ASP A 79 5.02 14.39 6.00
N THR A 80 5.95 13.46 6.28
CA THR A 80 7.26 13.78 6.89
C THR A 80 8.41 13.93 5.87
N GLU A 81 8.35 13.26 4.71
CA GLU A 81 9.51 13.13 3.80
C GLU A 81 9.32 13.64 2.36
N LEU A 82 8.19 14.26 2.01
CA LEU A 82 7.93 14.82 0.67
C LEU A 82 7.68 16.32 0.68
#